data_AF-A0A512H488-F1
#
_entry.id   AF-A0A512H488-F1
#
_cell.length_a   1.000
_cell.length_b   1.000
_cell.length_c   1.000
_cell.angle_alpha   90.00
_cell.angle_beta   90.00
_cell.angle_gamma   90.00
#
_symmetry.space_group_name_H-M   'P 1'
#
loop_
_entity.id
_entity.type
_entity.pdbx_description
1 polymer ?
#
loop_
_entity_poly.entity_id
_entity_poly.type
_entity_poly.pdbx_seq_one_letter_code
_entity_poly.pdbx_strand_id
1 'polypeptide(L)'
;MTPFQPDFAVVRAAMASFDPSPRVSPNAAISVDQAFLPEGHRGVLDLRRQLVVGNRGMGKSFWTHALLNPEVRTRLADSYGLPLLAKTHVVVGFNGSEKINPTAPTINEMSAFMNQGVDPERLWQAVLVRIARVYLQPQAPGSLSETIDAVGADPTLYPTELSRADDALARNGETLLVVFDALEHTAPDWEGILSLTRALLALAVRLQSFRSIRAKIFMRVDQFSNQSLFRFPDSSKIRNDRVTLMWRPSELYGLLLFELRRTEASRLQLDGIARAELLPPARPEGWTTEHCQTRLINVLAGEFMGKSKKRGRVYTWVPLHLSDAAGTCSPRSFLAAWKTAAEHNPAPKDQAVDHLGLMEGVRFASESRLAELKEDYPWIEPALDALRRQLVPMERAQLFNFWSDQNTIVQIEAQASSGPRYTPVQFAGEDKLVALLSAMRDVGVMEERANGKINVPDIFRVEAKILRKGGVAVPKRAG
;
A
#
# COMPACT_ATOMS: atom_id res chain seq x y z
N MET A 1 -31.93 -37.08 -1.00
CA MET A 1 -30.72 -36.40 -0.51
C MET A 1 -31.17 -35.20 0.30
N THR A 2 -30.77 -35.12 1.56
CA THR A 2 -31.01 -33.93 2.40
C THR A 2 -30.29 -32.73 1.76
N PRO A 3 -30.93 -31.56 1.61
CA PRO A 3 -30.25 -30.39 1.08
C PRO A 3 -29.04 -30.05 1.97
N PHE A 4 -27.91 -29.69 1.35
CA PHE A 4 -26.73 -29.26 2.10
C PHE A 4 -27.09 -28.01 2.92
N GLN A 5 -26.94 -28.09 4.24
CA GLN A 5 -27.14 -26.97 5.15
C GLN A 5 -25.76 -26.53 5.66
N PRO A 6 -25.28 -25.33 5.30
CA PRO A 6 -23.98 -24.84 5.74
C PRO A 6 -23.95 -24.62 7.25
N ASP A 7 -22.87 -25.01 7.91
CA ASP A 7 -22.58 -24.57 9.27
C ASP A 7 -21.94 -23.18 9.23
N PHE A 8 -22.77 -22.14 9.34
CA PHE A 8 -22.32 -20.76 9.33
C PHE A 8 -21.48 -20.39 10.56
N ALA A 9 -21.60 -21.10 11.67
CA ALA A 9 -20.79 -20.83 12.86
C ALA A 9 -19.31 -21.14 12.60
N VAL A 10 -19.02 -22.21 11.84
CA VAL A 10 -17.65 -22.57 11.41
C VAL A 10 -17.06 -21.49 10.51
N VAL A 11 -17.80 -21.04 9.50
CA VAL A 11 -17.32 -19.99 8.57
C VAL A 11 -17.10 -18.68 9.31
N ARG A 12 -18.03 -18.32 10.21
CA ARG A 12 -17.93 -17.12 11.05
C ARG A 12 -16.72 -17.18 11.99
N ALA A 13 -16.46 -18.31 12.63
CA ALA A 13 -15.30 -18.49 13.49
C ALA A 13 -13.98 -18.33 12.70
N ALA A 14 -13.90 -18.89 11.49
CA ALA A 14 -12.75 -18.68 10.61
C ALA A 14 -12.57 -17.19 10.24
N MET A 15 -13.67 -16.50 9.91
CA MET A 15 -13.65 -15.07 9.60
C MET A 15 -13.21 -14.20 10.78
N ALA A 16 -13.69 -14.50 11.99
CA ALA A 16 -13.25 -13.82 13.22
C ALA A 16 -11.77 -14.08 13.55
N SER A 17 -11.22 -15.21 13.09
CA SER A 17 -9.81 -15.56 13.33
C SER A 17 -8.81 -14.87 12.41
N PHE A 18 -9.27 -14.08 11.42
CA PHE A 18 -8.37 -13.39 10.50
C PHE A 18 -7.31 -12.56 11.23
N ASP A 19 -6.15 -12.47 10.60
CA ASP A 19 -5.11 -11.49 10.91
C ASP A 19 -5.05 -10.49 9.73
N PRO A 20 -5.78 -9.35 9.79
CA PRO A 20 -5.80 -8.36 8.71
C PRO A 20 -4.47 -7.61 8.53
N SER A 21 -3.57 -7.70 9.52
CA SER A 21 -2.28 -7.02 9.56
C SER A 21 -1.18 -7.97 9.99
N PRO A 22 -0.95 -9.07 9.24
CA PRO A 22 0.07 -10.02 9.62
C PRO A 22 1.41 -9.29 9.63
N ARG A 23 2.04 -9.25 10.81
CA ARG A 23 3.37 -8.67 10.96
C ARG A 23 4.34 -9.59 10.25
N VAL A 24 4.66 -9.29 9.00
CA VAL A 24 5.81 -9.87 8.33
C VAL A 24 7.02 -9.13 8.87
N SER A 25 7.69 -9.69 9.87
CA SER A 25 8.94 -9.13 10.37
C SER A 25 9.94 -8.97 9.21
N PRO A 26 10.83 -7.96 9.24
CA PRO A 26 11.95 -7.89 8.30
C PRO A 26 12.65 -9.25 8.23
N ASN A 27 12.65 -9.90 7.05
CA ASN A 27 13.16 -11.25 6.77
C ASN A 27 12.28 -12.47 7.15
N ALA A 28 11.00 -12.32 7.50
CA ALA A 28 10.11 -13.47 7.72
C ALA A 28 9.83 -14.24 6.41
N ALA A 29 9.83 -15.57 6.49
CA ALA A 29 9.51 -16.45 5.37
C ALA A 29 7.99 -16.51 5.18
N ILE A 30 7.47 -15.88 4.12
CA ILE A 30 6.09 -16.08 3.68
C ILE A 30 6.02 -17.46 3.03
N SER A 31 5.22 -18.39 3.59
CA SER A 31 4.94 -19.66 2.91
C SER A 31 4.03 -19.39 1.71
N VAL A 32 4.26 -20.12 0.62
CA VAL A 32 3.60 -19.76 -0.63
C VAL A 32 2.10 -20.10 -0.65
N ASP A 33 1.66 -21.03 0.18
CA ASP A 33 0.21 -21.29 0.39
C ASP A 33 -0.47 -20.19 1.22
N GLN A 34 0.30 -19.18 1.66
CA GLN A 34 -0.18 -18.04 2.43
C GLN A 34 -0.30 -16.76 1.60
N ALA A 35 0.17 -16.78 0.35
CA ALA A 35 0.25 -15.61 -0.51
C ALA A 35 -0.91 -15.57 -1.51
N PHE A 36 -1.88 -14.69 -1.28
CA PHE A 36 -2.88 -14.36 -2.30
C PHE A 36 -2.27 -13.46 -3.37
N LEU A 37 -2.50 -13.79 -4.64
CA LEU A 37 -1.85 -13.15 -5.78
C LEU A 37 -2.87 -12.41 -6.65
N PRO A 38 -3.12 -11.11 -6.40
CA PRO A 38 -4.07 -10.35 -7.20
C PRO A 38 -3.53 -10.11 -8.62
N GLU A 39 -4.35 -10.39 -9.63
CA GLU A 39 -4.00 -10.28 -11.05
C GLU A 39 -3.55 -8.86 -11.42
N GLY A 40 -4.18 -7.84 -10.85
CA GLY A 40 -3.84 -6.43 -11.04
C GLY A 40 -2.44 -6.06 -10.58
N HIS A 41 -1.80 -6.87 -9.73
CA HIS A 41 -0.45 -6.63 -9.25
C HIS A 41 0.64 -7.36 -10.04
N ARG A 42 0.30 -8.10 -11.10
CA ARG A 42 1.29 -8.76 -11.97
C ARG A 42 2.41 -7.83 -12.43
N GLY A 43 2.10 -6.55 -12.67
CA GLY A 43 3.08 -5.53 -13.06
C GLY A 43 4.21 -5.31 -12.04
N VAL A 44 3.99 -5.59 -10.75
CA VAL A 44 5.04 -5.50 -9.71
C VAL A 44 6.21 -6.43 -10.01
N LEU A 45 5.91 -7.61 -10.59
CA LEU A 45 6.87 -8.65 -10.90
C LEU A 45 7.65 -8.39 -12.20
N ASP A 46 7.20 -7.43 -13.02
CA ASP A 46 7.92 -7.02 -14.21
C ASP A 46 9.21 -6.27 -13.80
N LEU A 47 10.36 -6.86 -14.07
CA LEU A 47 11.68 -6.32 -13.72
C LEU A 47 11.99 -5.00 -14.45
N ARG A 48 11.29 -4.68 -15.55
CA ARG A 48 11.46 -3.42 -16.30
C ARG A 48 10.72 -2.26 -15.65
N ARG A 49 9.61 -2.52 -14.96
CA ARG A 49 8.78 -1.49 -14.33
C ARG A 49 9.32 -1.14 -12.96
N GLN A 50 10.17 -0.12 -12.88
CA GLN A 50 10.97 0.10 -11.68
C GLN A 50 10.21 0.77 -10.53
N LEU A 51 9.16 1.53 -10.81
CA LEU A 51 8.41 2.28 -9.79
C LEU A 51 7.08 1.60 -9.47
N VAL A 52 6.84 1.36 -8.19
CA VAL A 52 5.58 0.82 -7.65
C VAL A 52 5.02 1.83 -6.67
N VAL A 53 3.81 2.31 -6.94
CA VAL A 53 3.15 3.35 -6.14
C VAL A 53 1.97 2.76 -5.41
N GLY A 54 1.86 3.01 -4.10
CA GLY A 54 0.70 2.56 -3.32
C GLY A 54 0.64 3.21 -1.95
N ASN A 55 -0.57 3.34 -1.42
CA ASN A 55 -0.80 3.87 -0.08
C ASN A 55 -0.43 2.84 1.02
N ARG A 56 -0.47 3.23 2.30
CA ARG A 56 -0.31 2.28 3.42
C ARG A 56 -1.35 1.16 3.33
N GLY A 57 -0.95 -0.07 3.64
CA GLY A 57 -1.84 -1.25 3.59
C GLY A 57 -2.08 -1.85 2.20
N MET A 58 -1.60 -1.24 1.10
CA MET A 58 -1.85 -1.73 -0.26
C MET A 58 -0.96 -2.92 -0.70
N GLY A 59 0.00 -3.33 0.13
CA GLY A 59 0.86 -4.50 -0.12
C GLY A 59 2.30 -4.20 -0.54
N LYS A 60 2.80 -2.96 -0.38
CA LYS A 60 4.22 -2.61 -0.66
C LYS A 60 5.19 -3.54 0.09
N SER A 61 5.08 -3.60 1.41
CA SER A 61 5.92 -4.47 2.24
C SER A 61 5.76 -5.95 1.90
N PHE A 62 4.53 -6.41 1.63
CA PHE A 62 4.28 -7.79 1.16
C PHE A 62 5.09 -8.11 -0.10
N TRP A 63 5.08 -7.22 -1.10
CA TRP A 63 5.84 -7.43 -2.32
C TRP A 63 7.36 -7.33 -2.11
N THR A 64 7.83 -6.43 -1.24
CA THR A 64 9.23 -6.40 -0.81
C THR A 64 9.67 -7.76 -0.27
N HIS A 65 8.88 -8.35 0.64
CA HIS A 65 9.15 -9.67 1.21
C HIS A 65 9.02 -10.81 0.19
N ALA A 66 8.00 -10.78 -0.66
CA ALA A 66 7.75 -11.80 -1.67
C ALA A 66 8.89 -11.86 -2.71
N LEU A 67 9.45 -10.72 -3.09
CA LEU A 67 10.61 -10.64 -3.99
C LEU A 67 11.89 -11.16 -3.33
N LEU A 68 12.10 -10.82 -2.06
CA LEU A 68 13.28 -11.24 -1.30
C LEU A 68 13.30 -12.75 -1.02
N ASN A 69 12.14 -13.40 -0.87
CA ASN A 69 12.04 -14.84 -0.62
C ASN A 69 12.22 -15.66 -1.91
N PRO A 70 13.31 -16.45 -2.06
CA PRO A 70 13.57 -17.23 -3.27
C PRO A 70 12.50 -18.29 -3.60
N GLU A 71 11.89 -18.93 -2.60
CA GLU A 71 10.87 -19.96 -2.78
C GLU A 71 9.57 -19.34 -3.33
N VAL A 72 9.12 -18.25 -2.71
CA VAL A 72 7.96 -17.48 -3.16
C VAL A 72 8.21 -16.97 -4.58
N ARG A 73 9.39 -16.41 -4.83
CA ARG A 73 9.76 -15.86 -6.14
C ARG A 73 9.78 -16.92 -7.25
N THR A 74 10.25 -18.14 -6.94
CA THR A 74 10.23 -19.27 -7.89
C THR A 74 8.79 -19.68 -8.23
N ARG A 75 7.91 -19.83 -7.24
CA ARG A 75 6.50 -20.16 -7.53
C ARG A 75 5.78 -19.01 -8.24
N LEU A 76 6.09 -17.75 -7.91
CA LEU A 76 5.57 -16.58 -8.63
C LEU A 76 6.00 -16.63 -10.10
N ALA A 77 7.24 -17.03 -10.38
CA ALA A 77 7.73 -17.22 -11.74
C ALA A 77 6.90 -18.29 -12.48
N ASP A 78 6.56 -19.39 -11.83
CA ASP A 78 5.75 -20.46 -12.42
C ASP A 78 4.29 -20.05 -12.63
N SER A 79 3.62 -19.57 -11.56
CA SER A 79 2.20 -19.16 -11.59
C SER A 79 1.93 -18.07 -12.62
N TYR A 80 2.87 -17.13 -12.77
CA TYR A 80 2.73 -16.03 -13.71
C TYR A 80 3.45 -16.25 -15.04
N GLY A 81 4.18 -17.34 -15.25
CA GLY A 81 4.96 -17.55 -16.47
C GLY A 81 6.04 -16.48 -16.69
N LEU A 82 6.79 -16.14 -15.65
CA LEU A 82 7.85 -15.14 -15.61
C LEU A 82 9.21 -15.81 -15.31
N PRO A 83 9.81 -16.58 -16.23
CA PRO A 83 10.98 -17.42 -15.94
C PRO A 83 12.22 -16.64 -15.47
N LEU A 84 12.38 -15.38 -15.89
CA LEU A 84 13.47 -14.52 -15.41
C LEU A 84 13.39 -14.24 -13.90
N LEU A 85 12.17 -14.21 -13.34
CA LEU A 85 11.96 -13.94 -11.93
C LEU A 85 12.58 -15.04 -11.04
N ALA A 86 12.53 -16.30 -11.48
CA ALA A 86 13.20 -17.40 -10.77
C ALA A 86 14.72 -17.22 -10.71
N LYS A 87 15.33 -16.68 -11.78
CA LYS A 87 16.78 -16.42 -11.90
C LYS A 87 17.21 -15.02 -11.43
N THR A 88 16.37 -14.37 -10.61
CA THR A 88 16.67 -13.03 -10.10
C THR A 88 17.27 -13.09 -8.70
N HIS A 89 18.46 -12.54 -8.51
CA HIS A 89 19.03 -12.23 -7.19
C HIS A 89 18.43 -10.93 -6.68
N VAL A 90 17.72 -10.99 -5.54
CA VAL A 90 17.05 -9.82 -4.96
C VAL A 90 17.80 -9.37 -3.72
N VAL A 91 18.17 -8.10 -3.67
CA VAL A 91 18.87 -7.48 -2.54
C VAL A 91 18.15 -6.21 -2.11
N VAL A 92 18.30 -5.84 -0.84
CA VAL A 92 17.76 -4.59 -0.31
C VAL A 92 18.75 -3.47 -0.57
N GLY A 93 18.33 -2.42 -1.28
CA GLY A 93 19.06 -1.16 -1.40
C GLY A 93 18.76 -0.20 -0.25
N PHE A 94 17.50 -0.16 0.20
CA PHE A 94 17.06 0.55 1.41
C PHE A 94 15.67 0.04 1.84
N ASN A 95 15.42 -0.06 3.14
CA ASN A 95 14.10 -0.44 3.67
C ASN A 95 13.77 0.18 5.04
N GLY A 96 14.53 1.19 5.47
CA GLY A 96 14.35 1.83 6.77
C GLY A 96 14.65 0.94 7.99
N SER A 97 15.35 -0.20 7.83
CA SER A 97 15.69 -1.05 8.96
C SER A 97 16.84 -0.47 9.79
N GLU A 98 16.74 -0.60 11.13
CA GLU A 98 17.86 -0.35 12.05
C GLU A 98 18.87 -1.52 12.07
N LYS A 99 18.47 -2.69 11.57
CA LYS A 99 19.34 -3.87 11.53
C LYS A 99 20.44 -3.66 10.49
N ILE A 100 21.69 -3.79 10.93
CA ILE A 100 22.85 -3.72 10.04
C ILE A 100 22.74 -4.78 8.94
N ASN A 101 22.93 -4.34 7.70
CA ASN A 101 22.92 -5.17 6.51
C ASN A 101 24.21 -4.95 5.70
N PRO A 102 24.78 -6.00 5.08
CA PRO A 102 25.99 -5.84 4.25
C PRO A 102 25.84 -4.90 3.05
N THR A 103 24.60 -4.63 2.61
CA THR A 103 24.28 -3.90 1.37
C THR A 103 23.46 -2.64 1.59
N ALA A 104 22.40 -2.70 2.40
CA ALA A 104 21.54 -1.55 2.69
C ALA A 104 22.10 -0.66 3.83
N PRO A 105 22.09 0.68 3.70
CA PRO A 105 22.37 1.59 4.81
C PRO A 105 21.21 1.66 5.80
N THR A 106 21.55 1.96 7.05
CA THR A 106 20.59 2.34 8.10
C THR A 106 20.17 3.81 8.00
N ILE A 107 19.06 4.18 8.63
CA ILE A 107 18.58 5.58 8.68
C ILE A 107 19.64 6.51 9.31
N ASN A 108 20.35 6.02 10.33
CA ASN A 108 21.38 6.79 11.03
C ASN A 108 22.61 7.04 10.12
N GLU A 109 23.06 6.03 9.37
CA GLU A 109 24.12 6.22 8.38
C GLU A 109 23.72 7.23 7.31
N MET A 110 22.52 7.09 6.73
CA MET A 110 21.99 8.02 5.73
C MET A 110 21.99 9.47 6.27
N SER A 111 21.46 9.65 7.48
CA SER A 111 21.36 10.97 8.13
C SER A 111 22.74 11.56 8.43
N ALA A 112 23.68 10.74 8.88
CA ALA A 112 25.05 11.18 9.16
C ALA A 112 25.76 11.68 7.89
N PHE A 113 25.65 10.95 6.77
CA PHE A 113 26.26 11.36 5.50
C PHE A 113 25.60 12.61 4.91
N MET A 114 24.28 12.76 5.03
CA MET A 114 23.58 13.98 4.62
C MET A 114 24.05 15.19 5.44
N ASN A 115 24.21 15.04 6.76
CA ASN A 115 24.73 16.10 7.63
C ASN A 115 26.19 16.48 7.32
N GLN A 116 26.97 15.57 6.75
CA GLN A 116 28.33 15.83 6.26
C GLN A 116 28.36 16.50 4.88
N GLY A 117 27.20 16.75 4.26
CA GLY A 117 27.11 17.35 2.93
C GLY A 117 27.45 16.39 1.79
N VAL A 118 27.37 15.07 2.01
CA VAL A 118 27.54 14.08 0.94
C VAL A 118 26.42 14.25 -0.08
N ASP A 119 26.79 14.35 -1.36
CA ASP A 119 25.83 14.41 -2.46
C ASP A 119 24.91 13.17 -2.48
N PRO A 120 23.58 13.33 -2.45
CA PRO A 120 22.61 12.25 -2.59
C PRO A 120 22.88 11.27 -3.73
N GLU A 121 23.35 11.76 -4.89
CA GLU A 121 23.68 10.87 -6.01
C GLU A 121 24.89 9.99 -5.69
N ARG A 122 25.97 10.57 -5.15
CA ARG A 122 27.16 9.85 -4.72
C ARG A 122 26.83 8.78 -3.68
N LEU A 123 25.96 9.11 -2.73
CA LEU A 123 25.53 8.15 -1.71
C LEU A 123 24.88 6.92 -2.36
N TRP A 124 23.91 7.11 -3.26
CA TRP A 124 23.25 5.97 -3.91
C TRP A 124 24.17 5.21 -4.86
N GLN A 125 25.10 5.88 -5.54
CA GLN A 125 26.13 5.22 -6.33
C GLN A 125 27.00 4.31 -5.44
N ALA A 126 27.40 4.77 -4.25
CA ALA A 126 28.17 3.98 -3.30
C ALA A 126 27.39 2.76 -2.79
N VAL A 127 26.08 2.90 -2.52
CA VAL A 127 25.22 1.75 -2.16
C VAL A 127 25.20 0.71 -3.29
N LEU A 128 25.05 1.12 -4.55
CA LEU A 128 25.06 0.20 -5.69
C LEU A 128 26.43 -0.44 -5.94
N VAL A 129 27.53 0.30 -5.74
CA VAL A 129 28.89 -0.27 -5.80
C VAL A 129 29.09 -1.32 -4.73
N ARG A 130 28.66 -1.05 -3.49
CA ARG A 130 28.72 -2.03 -2.40
C ARG A 130 27.93 -3.30 -2.73
N ILE A 131 26.74 -3.15 -3.29
CA ILE A 131 25.93 -4.29 -3.78
C ILE A 131 26.66 -5.08 -4.87
N ALA A 132 27.21 -4.40 -5.88
CA ALA A 132 27.94 -5.03 -6.98
C ALA A 132 29.15 -5.81 -6.46
N ARG A 133 29.91 -5.22 -5.51
CA ARG A 133 31.04 -5.88 -4.84
C ARG A 133 30.61 -7.11 -4.06
N VAL A 134 29.51 -7.05 -3.31
CA VAL A 134 28.97 -8.22 -2.59
C VAL A 134 28.59 -9.35 -3.55
N TYR A 135 27.99 -9.02 -4.70
CA TYR A 135 27.67 -10.03 -5.71
C TYR A 135 28.93 -10.67 -6.32
N LEU A 136 29.94 -9.85 -6.66
CA LEU A 136 31.19 -10.32 -7.26
C LEU A 136 32.12 -11.03 -6.26
N GLN A 137 32.17 -10.55 -5.02
CA GLN A 137 33.09 -10.95 -3.95
C GLN A 137 32.41 -10.84 -2.57
N PRO A 138 31.64 -11.86 -2.14
CA PRO A 138 30.83 -11.80 -0.92
C PRO A 138 31.59 -11.50 0.39
N GLN A 139 32.91 -11.74 0.42
CA GLN A 139 33.73 -11.60 1.63
C GLN A 139 34.30 -10.20 1.86
N ALA A 140 34.13 -9.25 0.93
CA ALA A 140 34.79 -7.94 0.99
C ALA A 140 33.86 -6.75 0.66
N PRO A 141 32.74 -6.55 1.38
CA PRO A 141 31.83 -5.43 1.11
C PRO A 141 32.44 -4.04 1.34
N GLY A 142 33.43 -3.91 2.25
CA GLY A 142 33.93 -2.63 2.75
C GLY A 142 32.87 -1.86 3.56
N SER A 143 33.28 -0.79 4.25
CA SER A 143 32.29 0.09 4.89
C SER A 143 31.61 1.00 3.84
N LEU A 144 30.39 1.48 4.15
CA LEU A 144 29.73 2.43 3.24
C LEU A 144 30.51 3.75 3.16
N SER A 145 31.09 4.21 4.27
CA SER A 145 31.94 5.42 4.29
C SER A 145 33.12 5.29 3.33
N GLU A 146 33.87 4.19 3.41
CA GLU A 146 34.99 3.92 2.49
C GLU A 146 34.55 3.89 1.03
N THR A 147 33.36 3.36 0.76
CA THR A 147 32.81 3.29 -0.59
C THR A 147 32.38 4.66 -1.10
N ILE A 148 31.80 5.51 -0.24
CA ILE A 148 31.47 6.90 -0.57
C ILE A 148 32.73 7.68 -0.91
N ASP A 149 33.78 7.56 -0.10
CA ASP A 149 35.07 8.21 -0.33
C ASP A 149 35.72 7.73 -1.63
N ALA A 150 35.69 6.42 -1.89
CA ALA A 150 36.24 5.83 -3.11
C ALA A 150 35.50 6.31 -4.37
N VAL A 151 34.16 6.38 -4.35
CA VAL A 151 33.37 6.92 -5.47
C VAL A 151 33.62 8.43 -5.64
N GLY A 152 33.84 9.16 -4.54
CA GLY A 152 34.21 10.57 -4.59
C GLY A 152 35.60 10.83 -5.18
N ALA A 153 36.55 9.93 -4.93
CA ALA A 153 37.92 10.01 -5.42
C ALA A 153 38.07 9.56 -6.88
N ASP A 154 37.28 8.57 -7.31
CA ASP A 154 37.31 8.02 -8.67
C ASP A 154 35.90 7.98 -9.31
N PRO A 155 35.58 8.94 -10.20
CA PRO A 155 34.32 8.97 -10.94
C PRO A 155 34.06 7.73 -11.82
N THR A 156 35.09 6.96 -12.15
CA THR A 156 34.98 5.76 -13.00
C THR A 156 34.66 4.50 -12.19
N LEU A 157 34.73 4.57 -10.86
CA LEU A 157 34.51 3.41 -9.99
C LEU A 157 33.08 2.85 -10.12
N TYR A 158 32.07 3.72 -10.06
CA TYR A 158 30.66 3.33 -10.22
C TYR A 158 30.39 2.59 -11.54
N PRO A 159 30.66 3.17 -12.73
CA PRO A 159 30.38 2.48 -13.98
C PRO A 159 31.23 1.22 -14.15
N THR A 160 32.47 1.18 -13.67
CA THR A 160 33.36 0.02 -13.78
C THR A 160 32.84 -1.17 -12.98
N GLU A 161 32.54 -0.97 -11.70
CA GLU A 161 32.09 -2.05 -10.81
C GLU A 161 30.71 -2.59 -11.22
N LEU A 162 29.78 -1.71 -11.61
CA LEU A 162 28.47 -2.16 -12.11
C LEU A 162 28.57 -2.86 -13.45
N SER A 163 29.43 -2.42 -14.38
CA SER A 163 29.60 -3.12 -15.67
C SER A 163 30.16 -4.53 -15.47
N ARG A 164 31.13 -4.70 -14.56
CA ARG A 164 31.67 -6.01 -14.19
C ARG A 164 30.60 -6.93 -13.62
N ALA A 165 29.75 -6.41 -12.73
CA ALA A 165 28.63 -7.16 -12.17
C ALA A 165 27.57 -7.50 -13.23
N ASP A 166 27.21 -6.54 -14.08
CA ASP A 166 26.23 -6.72 -15.16
C ASP A 166 26.66 -7.81 -16.15
N ASP A 167 27.93 -7.77 -16.57
CA ASP A 167 28.50 -8.78 -17.48
C ASP A 167 28.54 -10.17 -16.83
N ALA A 168 28.84 -10.26 -15.52
CA ALA A 168 28.82 -11.52 -14.79
C ALA A 168 27.40 -12.10 -14.70
N LEU A 169 26.42 -11.27 -14.31
CA LEU A 169 25.00 -11.66 -14.27
C LEU A 169 24.50 -12.11 -15.64
N ALA A 170 24.83 -11.34 -16.69
CA ALA A 170 24.43 -11.64 -18.06
C ALA A 170 25.02 -12.97 -18.56
N ARG A 171 26.30 -13.28 -18.27
CA ARG A 171 26.92 -14.56 -18.60
C ARG A 171 26.21 -15.75 -17.92
N ASN A 172 25.72 -15.55 -16.70
CA ASN A 172 25.01 -16.58 -15.94
C ASN A 172 23.50 -16.66 -16.28
N GLY A 173 22.99 -15.74 -17.10
CA GLY A 173 21.55 -15.63 -17.37
C GLY A 173 20.73 -15.23 -16.14
N GLU A 174 21.34 -14.48 -15.24
CA GLU A 174 20.77 -14.01 -13.97
C GLU A 174 20.43 -12.52 -14.05
N THR A 175 19.62 -12.04 -13.12
CA THR A 175 19.31 -10.62 -12.96
C THR A 175 19.49 -10.21 -11.50
N LEU A 176 20.09 -9.06 -11.24
CA LEU A 176 20.14 -8.44 -9.93
C LEU A 176 19.02 -7.40 -9.82
N LEU A 177 18.13 -7.59 -8.84
CA LEU A 177 17.07 -6.65 -8.51
C LEU A 177 17.35 -5.99 -7.16
N VAL A 178 17.55 -4.68 -7.17
CA VAL A 178 17.75 -3.88 -5.95
C VAL A 178 16.42 -3.27 -5.51
N VAL A 179 15.94 -3.64 -4.32
CA VAL A 179 14.65 -3.19 -3.79
C VAL A 179 14.84 -2.01 -2.84
N PHE A 180 14.09 -0.95 -3.06
CA PHE A 180 14.00 0.24 -2.22
C PHE A 180 12.57 0.39 -1.71
N ASP A 181 12.40 0.43 -0.40
CA ASP A 181 11.11 0.62 0.29
C ASP A 181 11.29 1.61 1.45
N ALA A 182 10.17 2.06 2.03
CA ALA A 182 10.14 2.99 3.16
C ALA A 182 10.90 4.32 2.90
N LEU A 183 10.74 4.89 1.69
CA LEU A 183 11.44 6.11 1.27
C LEU A 183 11.16 7.33 2.18
N GLU A 184 10.03 7.34 2.88
CA GLU A 184 9.70 8.33 3.92
C GLU A 184 10.68 8.36 5.11
N HIS A 185 11.57 7.39 5.20
CA HIS A 185 12.56 7.24 6.26
C HIS A 185 14.01 7.45 5.80
N THR A 186 14.25 7.87 4.54
CA THR A 186 15.62 8.08 4.04
C THR A 186 16.36 9.21 4.72
N ALA A 187 15.63 10.18 5.30
CA ALA A 187 16.16 11.32 6.04
C ALA A 187 15.17 11.80 7.12
N PRO A 188 15.63 12.58 8.12
CA PRO A 188 14.77 13.08 9.19
C PRO A 188 13.86 14.25 8.77
N ASP A 189 14.22 14.97 7.71
CA ASP A 189 13.54 16.16 7.20
C ASP A 189 13.08 16.01 5.73
N TRP A 190 12.17 16.89 5.30
CA TRP A 190 11.60 16.86 3.95
C TRP A 190 12.65 17.10 2.86
N GLU A 191 13.59 18.03 3.06
CA GLU A 191 14.58 18.36 2.03
C GLU A 191 15.51 17.18 1.77
N GLY A 192 15.95 16.50 2.82
CA GLY A 192 16.69 15.24 2.75
C GLY A 192 15.90 14.14 2.05
N ILE A 193 14.62 13.94 2.39
CA ILE A 193 13.78 12.91 1.74
C ILE A 193 13.62 13.21 0.25
N LEU A 194 13.34 14.47 -0.10
CA LEU A 194 13.15 14.88 -1.49
C LEU A 194 14.43 14.74 -2.32
N SER A 195 15.56 15.17 -1.76
CA SER A 195 16.85 15.11 -2.44
C SER A 195 17.32 13.67 -2.67
N LEU A 196 17.27 12.82 -1.63
CA LEU A 196 17.61 11.39 -1.73
C LEU A 196 16.66 10.64 -2.65
N THR A 197 15.35 10.86 -2.54
CA THR A 197 14.36 10.18 -3.38
C THR A 197 14.51 10.57 -4.85
N ARG A 198 14.71 11.86 -5.14
CA ARG A 198 14.96 12.34 -6.51
C ARG A 198 16.22 11.75 -7.11
N ALA A 199 17.32 11.70 -6.34
CA ALA A 199 18.58 11.11 -6.78
C ALA A 199 18.43 9.61 -7.06
N LEU A 200 17.70 8.88 -6.20
CA LEU A 200 17.39 7.47 -6.41
C LEU A 200 16.58 7.24 -7.69
N LEU A 201 15.53 8.04 -7.94
CA LEU A 201 14.71 7.93 -9.15
C LEU A 201 15.53 8.19 -10.42
N ALA A 202 16.42 9.18 -10.41
CA ALA A 202 17.31 9.48 -11.53
C ALA A 202 18.29 8.32 -11.79
N LEU A 203 18.87 7.76 -10.73
CA LEU A 203 19.77 6.61 -10.81
C LEU A 203 19.06 5.36 -11.34
N ALA A 204 17.82 5.13 -10.94
CA ALA A 204 16.98 4.03 -11.42
C ALA A 204 16.74 4.12 -12.94
N VAL A 205 16.48 5.32 -13.47
CA VAL A 205 16.41 5.53 -14.93
C VAL A 205 17.74 5.19 -15.61
N ARG A 206 18.88 5.61 -15.04
CA ARG A 206 20.20 5.25 -15.59
C ARG A 206 20.46 3.75 -15.55
N LEU A 207 19.97 3.03 -14.54
CA LEU A 207 20.11 1.57 -14.46
C LEU A 207 19.49 0.81 -15.65
N GLN A 208 18.63 1.46 -16.44
CA GLN A 208 18.05 0.87 -17.66
C GLN A 208 19.10 0.57 -18.74
N SER A 209 20.29 1.20 -18.69
CA SER A 209 21.37 0.93 -19.64
C SER A 209 22.05 -0.43 -19.42
N PHE A 210 21.99 -0.96 -18.19
CA PHE A 210 22.53 -2.28 -17.84
C PHE A 210 21.59 -3.38 -18.32
N ARG A 211 22.11 -4.57 -18.63
CA ARG A 211 21.30 -5.68 -19.17
C ARG A 211 20.56 -6.44 -18.06
N SER A 212 21.24 -6.62 -16.95
CA SER A 212 20.90 -7.56 -15.87
C SER A 212 20.82 -6.90 -14.50
N ILE A 213 20.98 -5.58 -14.38
CA ILE A 213 20.79 -4.85 -13.10
C ILE A 213 19.51 -4.00 -13.18
N ARG A 214 18.61 -4.17 -12.21
CA ARG A 214 17.32 -3.46 -12.14
C ARG A 214 17.07 -2.94 -10.74
N ALA A 215 16.26 -1.89 -10.64
CA ALA A 215 15.73 -1.39 -9.38
C ALA A 215 14.23 -1.65 -9.27
N LYS A 216 13.75 -1.82 -8.04
CA LYS A 216 12.33 -1.82 -7.68
C LYS A 216 12.12 -0.84 -6.53
N ILE A 217 11.41 0.25 -6.79
CA ILE A 217 11.21 1.35 -5.86
C ILE A 217 9.74 1.36 -5.46
N PHE A 218 9.46 1.17 -4.18
CA PHE A 218 8.14 1.29 -3.58
C PHE A 218 7.97 2.70 -3.02
N MET A 219 6.95 3.41 -3.50
CA MET A 219 6.73 4.83 -3.22
C MET A 219 5.30 5.09 -2.74
N ARG A 220 5.14 6.05 -1.84
CA ARG A 220 3.82 6.51 -1.38
C ARG A 220 3.13 7.39 -2.42
N VAL A 221 1.80 7.48 -2.35
CA VAL A 221 1.00 8.26 -3.32
C VAL A 221 1.29 9.76 -3.24
N ASP A 222 1.51 10.30 -2.04
CA ASP A 222 1.85 11.71 -1.82
C ASP A 222 3.21 12.08 -2.41
N GLN A 223 4.22 11.22 -2.24
CA GLN A 223 5.52 11.37 -2.88
C GLN A 223 5.36 11.34 -4.41
N PHE A 224 4.59 10.37 -4.94
CA PHE A 224 4.36 10.27 -6.37
C PHE A 224 3.65 11.51 -6.97
N SER A 225 2.70 12.09 -6.23
CA SER A 225 2.02 13.34 -6.63
C SER A 225 2.96 14.55 -6.65
N ASN A 226 4.02 14.54 -5.85
CA ASN A 226 4.99 15.64 -5.83
C ASN A 226 5.84 15.69 -7.11
N GLN A 227 5.50 16.63 -7.99
CA GLN A 227 6.20 16.81 -9.27
C GLN A 227 7.69 17.18 -9.12
N SER A 228 8.11 17.76 -7.99
CA SER A 228 9.52 18.14 -7.80
C SER A 228 10.46 16.93 -7.76
N LEU A 229 9.98 15.78 -7.30
CA LEU A 229 10.72 14.52 -7.31
C LEU A 229 11.05 14.03 -8.72
N PHE A 230 10.27 14.44 -9.73
CA PHE A 230 10.44 14.04 -11.13
C PHE A 230 11.14 15.12 -11.97
N ARG A 231 11.76 16.13 -11.35
CA ARG A 231 12.55 17.17 -12.04
C ARG A 231 13.98 16.69 -12.29
N PHE A 232 14.12 15.73 -13.20
CA PHE A 232 15.40 15.22 -13.71
C PHE A 232 15.22 14.69 -15.15
N PRO A 233 16.29 14.57 -15.96
CA PRO A 233 16.20 14.09 -17.33
C PRO A 233 15.54 12.71 -17.42
N ASP A 234 14.70 12.48 -18.44
CA ASP A 234 14.03 11.19 -18.70
C ASP A 234 13.09 10.68 -17.58
N SER A 235 12.67 11.53 -16.64
CA SER A 235 11.75 11.13 -15.57
C SER A 235 10.39 10.61 -16.05
N SER A 236 9.97 10.96 -17.26
CA SER A 236 8.76 10.44 -17.90
C SER A 236 8.83 8.93 -18.12
N LYS A 237 10.02 8.35 -18.36
CA LYS A 237 10.21 6.90 -18.52
C LYS A 237 9.75 6.14 -17.28
N ILE A 238 10.26 6.53 -16.11
CA ILE A 238 9.90 5.86 -14.84
C ILE A 238 8.50 6.23 -14.35
N ARG A 239 8.03 7.47 -14.61
CA ARG A 239 6.70 7.94 -14.18
C ARG A 239 5.57 7.27 -14.96
N ASN A 240 5.73 7.09 -16.28
CA ASN A 240 4.74 6.48 -17.15
C ASN A 240 4.68 4.97 -16.97
N ASP A 241 5.82 4.31 -16.76
CA ASP A 241 5.89 2.86 -16.58
C ASP A 241 5.57 2.39 -15.16
N ARG A 242 5.17 3.30 -14.25
CA ARG A 242 4.84 2.98 -12.86
C ARG A 242 3.76 1.91 -12.76
N VAL A 243 3.86 1.04 -11.76
CA VAL A 243 2.78 0.15 -11.33
C VAL A 243 2.03 0.82 -10.20
N THR A 244 0.71 0.86 -10.26
CA THR A 244 -0.11 1.32 -9.13
C THR A 244 -0.69 0.12 -8.41
N LEU A 245 -0.40 -0.02 -7.11
CA LEU A 245 -1.02 -1.02 -6.26
C LEU A 245 -2.46 -0.58 -5.97
N MET A 246 -3.41 -1.26 -6.59
CA MET A 246 -4.84 -1.05 -6.40
C MET A 246 -5.52 -2.40 -6.30
N TRP A 247 -6.46 -2.50 -5.37
CA TRP A 247 -7.26 -3.69 -5.17
C TRP A 247 -8.65 -3.48 -5.74
N ARG A 248 -8.99 -4.26 -6.75
CA ARG A 248 -10.35 -4.30 -7.30
C ARG A 248 -11.28 -5.03 -6.32
N PRO A 249 -12.59 -4.72 -6.31
CA PRO A 249 -13.55 -5.45 -5.49
C PRO A 249 -13.46 -6.97 -5.65
N SER A 250 -13.30 -7.48 -6.87
CA SER A 250 -13.14 -8.93 -7.11
C SER A 250 -11.87 -9.51 -6.49
N GLU A 251 -10.79 -8.74 -6.37
CA GLU A 251 -9.55 -9.17 -5.73
C GLU A 251 -9.67 -9.14 -4.21
N LEU A 252 -10.39 -8.16 -3.65
CA LEU A 252 -10.71 -8.10 -2.21
C LEU A 252 -11.58 -9.28 -1.78
N TYR A 253 -12.62 -9.60 -2.55
CA TYR A 253 -13.45 -10.78 -2.29
C TYR A 253 -12.69 -12.09 -2.56
N GLY A 254 -11.81 -12.11 -3.56
CA GLY A 254 -10.88 -13.22 -3.79
C GLY A 254 -10.01 -13.49 -2.56
N LEU A 255 -9.42 -12.43 -2.00
CA LEU A 255 -8.62 -12.50 -0.76
C LEU A 255 -9.45 -12.98 0.44
N LEU A 256 -10.66 -12.44 0.64
CA LEU A 256 -11.56 -12.90 1.70
C LEU A 256 -11.85 -14.40 1.62
N LEU A 257 -12.20 -14.88 0.44
CA LEU A 257 -12.49 -16.29 0.21
C LEU A 257 -11.23 -17.16 0.32
N PHE A 258 -10.07 -16.64 -0.10
CA PHE A 258 -8.78 -17.28 0.11
C PHE A 258 -8.48 -17.46 1.60
N GLU A 259 -8.64 -16.41 2.41
CA GLU A 259 -8.43 -16.45 3.86
C GLU A 259 -9.39 -17.42 4.56
N LEU A 260 -10.67 -17.45 4.16
CA LEU A 260 -11.65 -18.41 4.70
C LEU A 260 -11.27 -19.87 4.38
N ARG A 261 -10.55 -20.14 3.29
CA ARG A 261 -10.15 -21.50 2.90
C ARG A 261 -8.92 -22.01 3.64
N ARG A 262 -8.28 -21.19 4.49
CA ARG A 262 -7.06 -21.57 5.24
C ARG A 262 -7.32 -22.63 6.29
N THR A 263 -8.53 -22.66 6.86
CA THR A 263 -8.94 -23.74 7.75
C THR A 263 -9.73 -24.78 6.96
N GLU A 264 -9.40 -26.05 7.17
CA GLU A 264 -10.06 -27.15 6.46
C GLU A 264 -11.58 -27.16 6.71
N ALA A 265 -12.00 -26.93 7.96
CA ALA A 265 -13.41 -26.90 8.34
C ALA A 265 -14.19 -25.84 7.55
N SER A 266 -13.69 -24.60 7.48
CA SER A 266 -14.32 -23.53 6.70
C SER A 266 -14.27 -23.80 5.20
N ARG A 267 -13.14 -24.33 4.69
CA ARG A 267 -13.01 -24.74 3.28
C ARG A 267 -14.09 -25.74 2.87
N LEU A 268 -14.35 -26.76 3.70
CA LEU A 268 -15.40 -27.76 3.43
C LEU A 268 -16.79 -27.14 3.39
N GLN A 269 -17.09 -26.17 4.27
CA GLN A 269 -18.36 -25.43 4.25
C GLN A 269 -18.49 -24.60 2.96
N LEU A 270 -17.44 -23.87 2.57
CA LEU A 270 -17.44 -23.07 1.33
C LEU A 270 -17.61 -23.93 0.08
N ASP A 271 -16.91 -25.06 0.00
CA ASP A 271 -17.04 -26.00 -1.13
C ASP A 271 -18.45 -26.63 -1.16
N GLY A 272 -19.07 -26.87 0.00
CA GLY A 272 -20.46 -27.32 0.11
C GLY A 272 -21.46 -26.27 -0.38
N ILE A 273 -21.30 -25.00 0.04
CA ILE A 273 -22.11 -23.87 -0.45
C ILE A 273 -21.96 -23.76 -1.96
N ALA A 274 -20.72 -23.80 -2.49
CA ALA A 274 -20.47 -23.70 -3.91
C ALA A 274 -21.19 -24.79 -4.71
N ARG A 275 -21.17 -26.05 -4.24
CA ARG A 275 -21.91 -27.15 -4.88
C ARG A 275 -23.42 -26.94 -4.83
N ALA A 276 -23.96 -26.52 -3.68
CA ALA A 276 -25.40 -26.22 -3.54
C ALA A 276 -25.83 -25.09 -4.48
N GLU A 277 -24.97 -24.10 -4.67
CA GLU A 277 -25.16 -22.98 -5.58
C GLU A 277 -24.80 -23.35 -7.04
N LEU A 278 -24.42 -24.58 -7.39
CA LEU A 278 -24.01 -24.96 -8.76
C LEU A 278 -22.84 -24.11 -9.31
N LEU A 279 -21.92 -23.72 -8.44
CA LEU A 279 -20.71 -22.98 -8.80
C LEU A 279 -19.58 -23.93 -9.19
N PRO A 280 -18.67 -23.52 -10.09
CA PRO A 280 -17.48 -24.30 -10.39
C PRO A 280 -16.59 -24.44 -9.15
N PRO A 281 -15.75 -25.50 -9.09
CA PRO A 281 -14.77 -25.64 -8.02
C PRO A 281 -13.82 -24.44 -8.01
N ALA A 282 -13.39 -24.04 -6.82
CA ALA A 282 -12.39 -22.98 -6.69
C ALA A 282 -11.06 -23.39 -7.35
N ARG A 283 -10.39 -22.42 -7.95
CA ARG A 283 -8.98 -22.57 -8.36
C ARG A 283 -8.08 -22.40 -7.12
N PRO A 284 -6.77 -22.71 -7.19
CA PRO A 284 -5.85 -22.43 -6.09
C PRO A 284 -5.88 -20.96 -5.63
N GLU A 285 -6.05 -20.04 -6.59
CA GLU A 285 -6.22 -18.59 -6.40
C GLU A 285 -7.61 -18.19 -5.84
N GLY A 286 -8.52 -19.15 -5.66
CA GLY A 286 -9.91 -18.94 -5.23
C GLY A 286 -10.94 -18.94 -6.38
N TRP A 287 -12.15 -18.45 -6.09
CA TRP A 287 -13.17 -18.19 -7.11
C TRP A 287 -12.90 -16.84 -7.76
N THR A 288 -12.59 -16.85 -9.06
CA THR A 288 -12.05 -15.66 -9.74
C THR A 288 -13.09 -14.81 -10.46
N THR A 289 -14.32 -15.29 -10.65
CA THR A 289 -15.36 -14.51 -11.34
C THR A 289 -16.26 -13.78 -10.35
N GLU A 290 -16.58 -12.52 -10.68
CA GLU A 290 -17.49 -11.68 -9.89
C GLU A 290 -18.84 -12.35 -9.64
N HIS A 291 -19.37 -13.07 -10.62
CA HIS A 291 -20.63 -13.80 -10.48
C HIS A 291 -20.56 -14.88 -9.39
N CYS A 292 -19.51 -15.72 -9.40
CA CYS A 292 -19.33 -16.76 -8.40
C CYS A 292 -19.13 -16.16 -7.01
N GLN A 293 -18.29 -15.11 -6.92
CA GLN A 293 -18.03 -14.41 -5.68
C GLN A 293 -19.31 -13.79 -5.12
N THR A 294 -20.10 -13.09 -5.94
CA THR A 294 -21.37 -12.47 -5.51
C THR A 294 -22.33 -13.50 -4.94
N ARG A 295 -22.47 -14.67 -5.58
CA ARG A 295 -23.36 -15.73 -5.06
C ARG A 295 -22.90 -16.28 -3.72
N LEU A 296 -21.60 -16.58 -3.57
CA LEU A 296 -21.05 -17.02 -2.29
C LEU A 296 -21.27 -15.95 -1.20
N ILE A 297 -20.97 -14.69 -1.51
CA ILE A 297 -21.12 -13.59 -0.55
C ILE A 297 -22.58 -13.38 -0.15
N ASN A 298 -23.53 -13.53 -1.08
CA ASN A 298 -24.96 -13.46 -0.76
C ASN A 298 -25.39 -14.55 0.23
N VAL A 299 -24.84 -15.77 0.12
CA VAL A 299 -25.11 -16.85 1.09
C VAL A 299 -24.45 -16.55 2.45
N LEU A 300 -23.24 -15.99 2.45
CA LEU A 300 -22.50 -15.72 3.69
C LEU A 300 -23.01 -14.50 4.47
N ALA A 301 -23.54 -13.49 3.78
CA ALA A 301 -23.80 -12.17 4.36
C ALA A 301 -25.19 -11.59 4.04
N GLY A 302 -25.97 -12.28 3.21
CA GLY A 302 -27.18 -11.73 2.60
C GLY A 302 -26.89 -10.84 1.39
N GLU A 303 -27.90 -10.65 0.54
CA GLU A 303 -27.75 -9.86 -0.69
C GLU A 303 -27.69 -8.35 -0.42
N PHE A 304 -28.38 -7.86 0.61
CA PHE A 304 -28.61 -6.43 0.85
C PHE A 304 -28.15 -5.99 2.24
N MET A 305 -27.77 -4.71 2.36
CA MET A 305 -27.46 -4.05 3.64
C MET A 305 -28.71 -3.70 4.44
N GLY A 306 -29.61 -4.68 4.61
CA GLY A 306 -30.89 -4.57 5.31
C GLY A 306 -32.03 -5.24 4.51
N LYS A 307 -33.26 -4.75 4.70
CA LYS A 307 -34.47 -5.41 4.18
C LYS A 307 -34.64 -5.43 2.65
N SER A 308 -33.94 -4.57 1.90
CA SER A 308 -34.15 -4.47 0.44
C SER A 308 -32.99 -3.82 -0.31
N LYS A 309 -33.00 -3.97 -1.64
CA LYS A 309 -32.08 -3.33 -2.59
C LYS A 309 -31.89 -1.82 -2.41
N LYS A 310 -32.86 -1.11 -1.82
CA LYS A 310 -32.75 0.34 -1.55
C LYS A 310 -31.63 0.69 -0.56
N ARG A 311 -31.14 -0.30 0.21
CA ARG A 311 -30.04 -0.13 1.17
C ARG A 311 -28.65 -0.39 0.56
N GLY A 312 -28.60 -0.85 -0.69
CA GLY A 312 -27.37 -1.29 -1.35
C GLY A 312 -27.16 -2.80 -1.26
N ARG A 313 -26.48 -3.37 -2.25
CA ARG A 313 -26.06 -4.77 -2.27
C ARG A 313 -24.76 -4.93 -1.50
N VAL A 314 -24.64 -5.97 -0.66
CA VAL A 314 -23.43 -6.21 0.17
C VAL A 314 -22.16 -6.18 -0.68
N TYR A 315 -22.18 -6.92 -1.79
CA TYR A 315 -21.04 -7.07 -2.70
C TYR A 315 -20.47 -5.73 -3.22
N THR A 316 -21.34 -4.76 -3.50
CA THR A 316 -20.91 -3.43 -3.99
C THR A 316 -20.75 -2.41 -2.87
N TRP A 317 -21.54 -2.54 -1.81
CA TRP A 317 -21.64 -1.55 -0.75
C TRP A 317 -20.41 -1.56 0.15
N VAL A 318 -19.95 -2.75 0.58
CA VAL A 318 -18.79 -2.87 1.49
C VAL A 318 -17.53 -2.25 0.90
N PRO A 319 -17.04 -2.62 -0.30
CA PRO A 319 -15.84 -2.01 -0.86
C PRO A 319 -16.01 -0.51 -1.12
N LEU A 320 -17.20 -0.07 -1.57
CA LEU A 320 -17.49 1.36 -1.79
C LEU A 320 -17.33 2.18 -0.51
N HIS A 321 -17.88 1.71 0.61
CA HIS A 321 -17.86 2.43 1.88
C HIS A 321 -16.52 2.32 2.63
N LEU A 322 -15.65 1.40 2.20
CA LEU A 322 -14.28 1.28 2.68
C LEU A 322 -13.24 1.97 1.78
N SER A 323 -13.68 2.52 0.65
CA SER A 323 -12.79 3.18 -0.31
C SER A 323 -12.50 4.61 0.09
N ASP A 324 -11.27 5.05 -0.20
CA ASP A 324 -10.84 6.43 -0.12
C ASP A 324 -11.30 7.26 -1.34
N ALA A 325 -10.87 8.51 -1.42
CA ALA A 325 -11.30 9.45 -2.47
C ALA A 325 -10.69 9.12 -3.84
N ALA A 326 -9.66 8.27 -3.89
CA ALA A 326 -9.11 7.71 -5.11
C ALA A 326 -9.86 6.43 -5.55
N GLY A 327 -10.91 6.04 -4.83
CA GLY A 327 -11.66 4.80 -5.09
C GLY A 327 -10.87 3.55 -4.71
N THR A 328 -9.89 3.66 -3.82
CA THR A 328 -9.05 2.54 -3.40
C THR A 328 -9.44 2.05 -2.01
N CYS A 329 -9.57 0.73 -1.88
CA CYS A 329 -9.81 0.07 -0.61
C CYS A 329 -8.63 -0.85 -0.31
N SER A 330 -8.06 -0.76 0.89
CA SER A 330 -6.93 -1.61 1.27
C SER A 330 -7.42 -3.01 1.68
N PRO A 331 -6.66 -4.09 1.39
CA PRO A 331 -6.97 -5.44 1.83
C PRO A 331 -7.07 -5.54 3.36
N ARG A 332 -6.23 -4.78 4.08
CA ARG A 332 -6.27 -4.67 5.54
C ARG A 332 -7.61 -4.14 6.04
N SER A 333 -8.04 -2.98 5.54
CA SER A 333 -9.32 -2.37 5.95
C SER A 333 -10.50 -3.28 5.59
N PHE A 334 -10.43 -3.95 4.43
CA PHE A 334 -11.44 -4.90 4.00
C PHE A 334 -11.54 -6.10 4.93
N LEU A 335 -10.45 -6.83 5.17
CA LEU A 335 -10.44 -8.00 6.05
C LEU A 335 -10.78 -7.63 7.50
N ALA A 336 -10.34 -6.47 7.99
CA ALA A 336 -10.71 -5.97 9.32
C ALA A 336 -12.22 -5.76 9.44
N ALA A 337 -12.86 -5.17 8.42
CA ALA A 337 -14.32 -4.99 8.44
C ALA A 337 -15.07 -6.34 8.50
N TRP A 338 -14.64 -7.34 7.72
CA TRP A 338 -15.26 -8.66 7.73
C TRP A 338 -15.00 -9.42 9.03
N LYS A 339 -13.78 -9.32 9.59
CA LYS A 339 -13.44 -9.87 10.90
C LYS A 339 -14.36 -9.30 11.99
N THR A 340 -14.45 -7.97 12.10
CA THR A 340 -15.30 -7.31 13.09
C THR A 340 -16.78 -7.65 12.87
N ALA A 341 -17.23 -7.76 11.62
CA ALA A 341 -18.59 -8.21 11.33
C ALA A 341 -18.86 -9.64 11.83
N ALA A 342 -17.87 -10.53 11.76
CA ALA A 342 -17.96 -11.87 12.32
C ALA A 342 -17.88 -11.88 13.86
N GLU A 343 -17.27 -10.89 14.49
CA GLU A 343 -17.22 -10.77 15.95
C GLU A 343 -18.52 -10.17 16.54
N HIS A 344 -19.37 -9.55 15.72
CA HIS A 344 -20.62 -8.88 16.12
C HIS A 344 -21.58 -9.78 16.91
N ASN A 345 -22.16 -9.25 17.98
CA ASN A 345 -23.17 -9.95 18.78
C ASN A 345 -24.49 -9.15 18.83
N PRO A 346 -25.66 -9.83 18.73
CA PRO A 346 -25.84 -11.28 18.66
C PRO A 346 -25.47 -11.89 17.29
N ALA A 347 -25.14 -13.19 17.31
CA ALA A 347 -24.90 -13.99 16.12
C ALA A 347 -26.09 -14.01 15.16
N PRO A 348 -25.90 -13.87 13.84
CA PRO A 348 -26.93 -14.26 12.88
C PRO A 348 -27.19 -15.77 12.91
N LYS A 349 -28.42 -16.18 12.61
CA LYS A 349 -28.84 -17.60 12.60
C LYS A 349 -28.61 -18.29 11.25
N ASP A 350 -28.92 -17.58 10.16
CA ASP A 350 -29.04 -18.17 8.82
C ASP A 350 -27.91 -17.75 7.86
N GLN A 351 -26.85 -17.14 8.39
CA GLN A 351 -25.71 -16.62 7.63
C GLN A 351 -24.48 -16.45 8.54
N ALA A 352 -23.29 -16.25 7.97
CA ALA A 352 -22.06 -16.10 8.74
C ALA A 352 -21.92 -14.69 9.36
N VAL A 353 -22.32 -13.66 8.62
CA VAL A 353 -22.37 -12.26 9.08
C VAL A 353 -23.67 -11.62 8.61
N ASP A 354 -24.12 -10.56 9.28
CA ASP A 354 -25.28 -9.80 8.83
C ASP A 354 -24.94 -8.34 8.53
N HIS A 355 -25.93 -7.62 8.00
CA HIS A 355 -25.78 -6.22 7.68
C HIS A 355 -25.47 -5.33 8.91
N LEU A 356 -25.83 -5.73 10.13
CA LEU A 356 -25.50 -4.98 11.34
C LEU A 356 -24.02 -5.14 11.68
N GLY A 357 -23.52 -6.37 11.67
CA GLY A 357 -22.10 -6.67 11.82
C GLY A 357 -21.25 -6.01 10.73
N LEU A 358 -21.69 -6.03 9.47
CA LEU A 358 -20.98 -5.34 8.38
C LEU A 358 -20.93 -3.82 8.57
N MET A 359 -22.01 -3.21 9.08
CA MET A 359 -21.99 -1.78 9.43
C MET A 359 -21.02 -1.48 10.58
N GLU A 360 -20.94 -2.34 11.59
CA GLU A 360 -19.96 -2.23 12.67
C GLU A 360 -18.53 -2.38 12.15
N GLY A 361 -18.28 -3.38 11.31
CA GLY A 361 -16.98 -3.60 10.70
C GLY A 361 -16.50 -2.44 9.83
N VAL A 362 -17.39 -1.84 9.02
CA VAL A 362 -17.02 -0.64 8.26
C VAL A 362 -16.69 0.55 9.16
N ARG A 363 -17.35 0.70 10.32
CA ARG A 363 -17.01 1.75 11.29
C ARG A 363 -15.65 1.50 11.93
N PHE A 364 -15.39 0.26 12.36
CA PHE A 364 -14.10 -0.11 12.92
C PHE A 364 -12.96 0.12 11.92
N ALA A 365 -13.17 -0.30 10.67
CA ALA A 365 -12.20 -0.05 9.60
C ALA A 365 -12.00 1.45 9.32
N SER A 366 -13.05 2.28 9.43
CA SER A 366 -12.96 3.75 9.34
C SER A 366 -12.12 4.34 10.48
N GLU A 367 -12.35 3.89 11.71
CA GLU A 367 -11.58 4.31 12.89
C GLU A 367 -10.09 3.97 12.73
N SER A 368 -9.79 2.70 12.44
CA SER A 368 -8.42 2.22 12.24
C SER A 368 -7.73 2.94 11.08
N ARG A 369 -8.42 3.12 9.95
CA ARG A 369 -7.84 3.78 8.76
C ARG A 369 -7.57 5.26 9.01
N LEU A 370 -8.44 5.97 9.73
CA LEU A 370 -8.20 7.36 10.09
C LEU A 370 -7.02 7.49 11.06
N ALA A 371 -6.86 6.56 12.02
CA ALA A 371 -5.71 6.54 12.92
C ALA A 371 -4.39 6.33 12.15
N GLU A 372 -4.32 5.33 11.27
CA GLU A 372 -3.15 5.11 10.40
C GLU A 372 -2.81 6.34 9.55
N LEU A 373 -3.84 7.01 9.04
CA LEU A 373 -3.68 8.19 8.20
C LEU A 373 -3.13 9.37 9.01
N LYS A 374 -3.57 9.56 10.27
CA LYS A 374 -3.03 10.59 11.18
C LYS A 374 -1.60 10.29 11.61
N GLU A 375 -1.21 9.03 11.77
CA GLU A 375 0.19 8.64 12.01
C GLU A 375 1.08 9.02 10.81
N ASP A 376 0.62 8.73 9.61
CA ASP A 376 1.36 8.96 8.37
C ASP A 376 1.44 10.46 8.00
N TYR A 377 0.37 11.20 8.28
CA TYR A 377 0.20 12.60 7.87
C TYR A 377 -0.49 13.42 8.99
N PRO A 378 0.25 13.84 10.01
CA PRO A 378 -0.37 14.45 11.20
C PRO A 378 -1.11 15.76 10.92
N TRP A 379 -0.72 16.49 9.87
CA TRP A 379 -1.42 17.70 9.39
C TRP A 379 -2.87 17.47 8.92
N ILE A 380 -3.29 16.22 8.70
CA ILE A 380 -4.68 15.89 8.30
C ILE A 380 -5.64 16.12 9.46
N GLU A 381 -5.21 15.92 10.70
CA GLU A 381 -6.06 16.04 11.88
C GLU A 381 -6.69 17.44 12.00
N PRO A 382 -5.92 18.55 12.08
CA PRO A 382 -6.51 19.89 12.15
C PRO A 382 -7.36 20.23 10.91
N ALA A 383 -7.04 19.66 9.74
CA ALA A 383 -7.80 19.89 8.50
C ALA A 383 -9.19 19.21 8.53
N LEU A 384 -9.30 18.02 9.09
CA LEU A 384 -10.58 17.31 9.26
C LEU A 384 -11.38 17.83 10.45
N ASP A 385 -10.73 18.19 11.55
CA ASP A 385 -11.40 18.71 12.75
C ASP A 385 -12.11 20.03 12.49
N ALA A 386 -11.57 20.87 11.60
CA ALA A 386 -12.22 22.09 11.14
C ALA A 386 -13.58 21.84 10.45
N LEU A 387 -13.82 20.63 9.95
CA LEU A 387 -15.05 20.22 9.27
C LEU A 387 -16.00 19.42 10.16
N ARG A 388 -15.66 19.24 11.44
CA ARG A 388 -16.49 18.50 12.38
C ARG A 388 -17.91 19.08 12.42
N ARG A 389 -18.91 18.19 12.29
CA ARG A 389 -20.36 18.53 12.20
C ARG A 389 -20.78 19.32 10.95
N GLN A 390 -19.88 19.56 9.99
CA GLN A 390 -20.22 20.19 8.71
C GLN A 390 -20.71 19.15 7.68
N LEU A 391 -21.40 19.61 6.64
CA LEU A 391 -22.02 18.76 5.62
C LEU A 391 -21.16 18.68 4.35
N VAL A 392 -20.83 17.47 3.91
CA VAL A 392 -20.23 17.18 2.60
C VAL A 392 -21.23 16.45 1.67
N PRO A 393 -21.18 16.62 0.34
CA PRO A 393 -20.25 17.49 -0.40
C PRO A 393 -20.56 18.99 -0.21
N MET A 394 -19.53 19.84 -0.19
CA MET A 394 -19.61 21.30 0.02
C MET A 394 -18.89 22.08 -1.08
N GLU A 395 -19.19 23.37 -1.19
CA GLU A 395 -18.48 24.26 -2.13
C GLU A 395 -17.04 24.50 -1.68
N ARG A 396 -16.11 24.67 -2.63
CA ARG A 396 -14.69 24.94 -2.32
C ARG A 396 -14.50 26.18 -1.45
N ALA A 397 -15.22 27.26 -1.75
CA ALA A 397 -15.18 28.50 -0.96
C ALA A 397 -15.64 28.25 0.49
N GLN A 398 -16.63 27.38 0.70
CA GLN A 398 -17.11 27.04 2.04
C GLN A 398 -16.04 26.26 2.83
N LEU A 399 -15.35 25.32 2.19
CA LEU A 399 -14.22 24.61 2.80
C LEU A 399 -13.12 25.57 3.25
N PHE A 400 -12.74 26.51 2.37
CA PHE A 400 -11.69 27.50 2.67
C PHE A 400 -12.09 28.44 3.81
N ASN A 401 -13.35 28.84 3.89
CA ASN A 401 -13.85 29.62 5.03
C ASN A 401 -13.71 28.84 6.34
N PHE A 402 -14.10 27.56 6.38
CA PHE A 402 -13.93 26.75 7.59
C PHE A 402 -12.46 26.61 8.03
N TRP A 403 -11.54 26.38 7.09
CA TRP A 403 -10.11 26.31 7.41
C TRP A 403 -9.53 27.65 7.88
N SER A 404 -9.98 28.76 7.31
CA SER A 404 -9.60 30.10 7.76
C SER A 404 -10.14 30.41 9.15
N ASP A 405 -11.44 30.20 9.39
CA ASP A 405 -12.11 30.48 10.66
C ASP A 405 -11.51 29.68 11.84
N GLN A 406 -11.05 28.46 11.56
CA GLN A 406 -10.42 27.59 12.55
C GLN A 406 -8.90 27.78 12.63
N ASN A 407 -8.31 28.70 11.86
CA ASN A 407 -6.87 28.89 11.76
C ASN A 407 -6.11 27.58 11.45
N THR A 408 -6.68 26.71 10.62
CA THR A 408 -6.16 25.36 10.34
C THR A 408 -4.69 25.39 9.89
N ILE A 409 -4.32 26.34 9.03
CA ILE A 409 -2.93 26.47 8.56
C ILE A 409 -1.98 26.78 9.71
N VAL A 410 -2.34 27.71 10.61
CA VAL A 410 -1.52 28.06 11.77
C VAL A 410 -1.35 26.86 12.70
N GLN A 411 -2.40 26.06 12.89
CA GLN A 411 -2.31 24.84 13.71
C GLN A 411 -1.35 23.81 13.10
N ILE A 412 -1.42 23.60 11.77
CA ILE A 412 -0.52 22.70 11.04
C ILE A 412 0.93 23.18 11.19
N GLU A 413 1.18 24.48 11.03
CA GLU A 413 2.53 25.05 11.15
C GLU A 413 3.07 25.03 12.57
N ALA A 414 2.21 25.18 13.58
CA ALA A 414 2.58 25.02 14.98
C ALA A 414 3.02 23.57 15.27
N GLN A 415 2.32 22.57 14.72
CA GLN A 415 2.71 21.15 14.84
C GLN A 415 4.04 20.86 14.12
N ALA A 416 4.32 21.55 13.01
CA ALA A 416 5.61 21.51 12.31
C ALA A 416 6.81 21.88 13.18
N SER A 417 6.62 22.74 14.18
CA SER A 417 7.69 23.12 15.11
C SER A 417 8.17 21.94 15.95
N SER A 418 7.35 20.89 16.11
CA SER A 418 7.73 19.65 16.79
C SER A 418 8.46 18.64 15.88
N GLY A 419 8.59 18.93 14.58
CA GLY A 419 9.37 18.13 13.63
C GLY A 419 9.12 18.50 12.15
N PRO A 420 10.17 18.55 11.32
CA PRO A 420 10.09 19.09 9.95
C PRO A 420 9.15 18.34 9.00
N ARG A 421 8.69 17.12 9.35
CA ARG A 421 7.79 16.27 8.52
C ARG A 421 6.29 16.49 8.76
N TYR A 422 5.91 17.37 9.68
CA TYR A 422 4.49 17.54 10.06
C TYR A 422 3.70 18.53 9.19
N THR A 423 4.25 19.01 8.07
CA THR A 423 3.50 19.82 7.08
C THR A 423 3.33 19.12 5.74
N PRO A 424 2.29 19.47 4.97
CA PRO A 424 2.20 19.06 3.57
C PRO A 424 3.37 19.57 2.74
N VAL A 425 3.88 18.71 1.85
CA VAL A 425 4.99 19.05 0.95
C VAL A 425 4.66 20.25 0.03
N GLN A 426 3.38 20.45 -0.26
CA GLN A 426 2.85 21.50 -1.13
C GLN A 426 2.89 22.90 -0.48
N PHE A 427 3.17 23.03 0.82
CA PHE A 427 3.18 24.32 1.54
C PHE A 427 4.32 25.27 1.11
N ALA A 428 5.23 24.82 0.25
CA ALA A 428 6.27 25.67 -0.34
C ALA A 428 5.75 26.70 -1.37
N GLY A 429 4.45 26.67 -1.72
CA GLY A 429 3.80 27.64 -2.62
C GLY A 429 3.11 28.81 -1.90
N GLU A 430 2.57 29.77 -2.68
CA GLU A 430 2.02 31.04 -2.14
C GLU A 430 0.64 30.90 -1.49
N ASP A 431 -0.26 30.04 -2.00
CA ASP A 431 -1.60 29.82 -1.42
C ASP A 431 -1.65 28.51 -0.62
N LYS A 432 -1.53 28.64 0.70
CA LYS A 432 -1.52 27.49 1.63
C LYS A 432 -2.86 26.77 1.73
N LEU A 433 -4.00 27.42 1.48
CA LEU A 433 -5.31 26.76 1.51
C LEU A 433 -5.50 25.88 0.27
N VAL A 434 -5.11 26.39 -0.90
CA VAL A 434 -5.07 25.61 -2.14
C VAL A 434 -4.07 24.47 -2.02
N ALA A 435 -2.89 24.72 -1.44
CA ALA A 435 -1.90 23.68 -1.19
C ALA A 435 -2.43 22.59 -0.25
N LEU A 436 -3.15 22.95 0.83
CA LEU A 436 -3.76 22.00 1.76
C LEU A 436 -4.82 21.14 1.06
N LEU A 437 -5.70 21.74 0.25
CA LEU A 437 -6.68 20.98 -0.53
C LEU A 437 -6.00 20.05 -1.53
N SER A 438 -4.93 20.50 -2.20
CA SER A 438 -4.15 19.64 -3.11
C SER A 438 -3.56 18.45 -2.34
N ALA A 439 -2.94 18.70 -1.19
CA ALA A 439 -2.36 17.66 -0.36
C ALA A 439 -3.41 16.64 0.13
N MET A 440 -4.56 17.12 0.62
CA MET A 440 -5.70 16.28 1.04
C MET A 440 -6.22 15.40 -0.10
N ARG A 441 -6.17 15.88 -1.34
CA ARG A 441 -6.53 15.11 -2.53
C ARG A 441 -5.45 14.10 -2.90
N ASP A 442 -4.18 14.47 -2.82
CA ASP A 442 -3.03 13.62 -3.15
C ASP A 442 -2.95 12.37 -2.26
N VAL A 443 -3.31 12.50 -0.97
CA VAL A 443 -3.38 11.35 -0.05
C VAL A 443 -4.71 10.59 -0.09
N GLY A 444 -5.67 11.03 -0.92
CA GLY A 444 -6.96 10.38 -1.11
C GLY A 444 -8.01 10.66 -0.03
N VAL A 445 -7.89 11.73 0.76
CA VAL A 445 -8.87 12.07 1.82
C VAL A 445 -10.04 12.88 1.29
N MET A 446 -9.79 13.73 0.29
CA MET A 446 -10.80 14.56 -0.34
C MET A 446 -10.84 14.30 -1.84
N GLU A 447 -12.03 14.36 -2.41
CA GLU A 447 -12.24 14.41 -3.86
C GLU A 447 -12.95 15.72 -4.23
N GLU A 448 -12.68 16.19 -5.44
CA GLU A 448 -13.51 17.19 -6.09
C GLU A 448 -14.39 16.49 -7.11
N ARG A 449 -15.71 16.57 -6.92
CA ARG A 449 -16.68 15.92 -7.80
C ARG A 449 -16.80 16.69 -9.12
N ALA A 450 -17.40 16.05 -10.13
CA ALA A 450 -17.62 16.66 -11.44
C ALA A 450 -18.37 18.01 -11.42
N ASN A 451 -19.13 18.29 -10.35
CA ASN A 451 -19.82 19.56 -10.13
C ASN A 451 -19.01 20.58 -9.30
N GLY A 452 -17.71 20.38 -9.11
CA GLY A 452 -16.80 21.25 -8.38
C GLY A 452 -16.88 21.15 -6.85
N LYS A 453 -17.81 20.36 -6.30
CA LYS A 453 -17.96 20.22 -4.85
C LYS A 453 -16.93 19.29 -4.25
N ILE A 454 -16.45 19.64 -3.07
CA ILE A 454 -15.50 18.84 -2.29
C ILE A 454 -16.26 17.83 -1.43
N ASN A 455 -15.83 16.58 -1.47
CA ASN A 455 -16.39 15.50 -0.67
C ASN A 455 -15.30 14.81 0.16
N VAL A 456 -15.70 14.27 1.31
CA VAL A 456 -14.88 13.38 2.14
C VAL A 456 -15.56 12.01 2.14
N PRO A 457 -14.89 10.93 1.72
CA PRO A 457 -15.46 9.57 1.68
C PRO A 457 -15.87 9.03 3.05
N ASP A 458 -16.70 7.98 3.02
CA ASP A 458 -17.25 7.33 4.22
C ASP A 458 -16.16 6.79 5.16
N ILE A 459 -15.06 6.24 4.62
CA ILE A 459 -13.94 5.70 5.40
C ILE A 459 -13.26 6.74 6.31
N PHE A 460 -13.38 8.05 6.02
CA PHE A 460 -12.80 9.11 6.87
C PHE A 460 -13.88 9.94 7.58
N ARG A 461 -14.94 10.32 6.87
CA ARG A 461 -15.93 11.28 7.38
C ARG A 461 -16.66 10.77 8.62
N VAL A 462 -16.88 9.45 8.72
CA VAL A 462 -17.68 8.84 9.80
C VAL A 462 -16.99 9.05 11.13
N GLU A 463 -15.72 8.67 11.23
CA GLU A 463 -14.94 8.87 12.46
C GLU A 463 -14.57 10.35 12.68
N ALA A 464 -14.32 11.11 11.61
CA ALA A 464 -14.11 12.57 11.70
C ALA A 464 -15.39 13.35 12.08
N LYS A 465 -16.55 12.68 12.24
CA LYS A 465 -17.85 13.28 12.60
C LYS A 465 -18.29 14.36 11.60
N ILE A 466 -17.94 14.18 10.32
CA ILE A 466 -18.37 15.00 9.19
C ILE A 466 -19.66 14.40 8.61
N LEU A 467 -20.68 15.24 8.48
CA LEU A 467 -22.03 14.84 8.08
C LEU A 467 -22.15 14.75 6.55
N ARG A 468 -23.07 13.91 6.07
CA ARG A 468 -23.35 13.74 4.63
C ARG A 468 -24.67 14.41 4.24
N LYS A 469 -24.65 15.24 3.21
CA LYS A 469 -25.85 15.84 2.60
C LYS A 469 -26.55 14.81 1.72
N GLY A 470 -27.82 14.51 2.00
CA GLY A 470 -28.66 13.65 1.15
C GLY A 470 -28.36 12.14 1.21
N GLY A 471 -27.86 11.61 2.34
CA GLY A 471 -27.63 10.17 2.55
C GLY A 471 -28.37 9.63 3.77
N VAL A 472 -28.49 8.29 3.87
CA VAL A 472 -28.98 7.63 5.08
C VAL A 472 -28.03 7.95 6.24
N ALA A 473 -28.56 8.45 7.35
CA ALA A 473 -27.78 8.75 8.55
C ALA A 473 -27.06 7.48 9.04
N VAL A 474 -25.77 7.61 9.39
CA VAL A 474 -25.04 6.53 10.08
C VAL A 474 -25.67 6.38 11.48
N PRO A 475 -26.18 5.20 11.86
CA PRO A 475 -26.77 5.02 13.19
C PRO A 475 -25.80 5.46 14.30
N LYS A 476 -26.26 6.25 15.28
CA LYS A 476 -25.42 6.68 16.41
C LYS A 476 -24.93 5.47 17.21
N ARG A 477 -23.77 5.57 17.89
CA ARG A 477 -23.40 4.62 18.97
C ARG A 477 -24.57 4.62 19.96
N ALA A 478 -25.15 3.44 20.25
CA ALA A 478 -25.93 3.30 21.46
C ALA A 478 -24.94 3.56 22.61
N GLY A 479 -25.22 4.61 23.39
CA GLY A 479 -24.41 4.95 24.56
C GLY A 479 -24.63 3.96 25.68
#